data_AF-A8FSI8-F1
#
_entry.id   AF-A8FSI8-F1
#
_cell.length_a   1.000
_cell.length_b   1.000
_cell.length_c   1.000
_cell.angle_alpha   90.00
_cell.angle_beta   90.00
_cell.angle_gamma   90.00
#
_symmetry.space_group_name_H-M   'P 1'
#
loop_
_entity.id
_entity.type
_entity.pdbx_description
1 polymer ?
#
loop_
_entity_poly.entity_id
_entity_poly.type
_entity_poly.pdbx_seq_one_letter_code
_entity_poly.pdbx_strand_id
1 'polypeptide(L)'
;MKKQKGIALFFSLIVLVIMTVIGIALAVNSNQSMRMAGAGSERLEAKAVADGGLTQVIFDNAGASFASLAVETTATAFGSNQVITPLPETGVRDVGCQRTSNATGANLVSCRRVQITSTVAFGRDDLGSLTVASGVEQQVLTGN
;
A
#
# COMPACT_ATOMS: atom_id res chain seq x y z
N MET A 1 -39.63 -58.19 14.71
CA MET A 1 -39.47 -56.71 14.84
C MET A 1 -38.15 -56.23 15.50
N LYS A 2 -37.24 -57.09 16.01
CA LYS A 2 -35.98 -56.64 16.65
C LYS A 2 -34.83 -56.25 15.70
N LYS A 3 -34.82 -56.74 14.44
CA LYS A 3 -33.75 -56.41 13.45
C LYS A 3 -33.82 -54.98 12.89
N GLN A 4 -34.97 -54.30 12.99
CA GLN A 4 -35.14 -52.92 12.51
C GLN A 4 -34.58 -51.85 13.46
N LYS A 5 -34.38 -52.15 14.76
CA LYS A 5 -33.80 -51.19 15.71
C LYS A 5 -32.31 -50.94 15.49
N GLY A 6 -31.55 -51.95 15.04
CA GLY A 6 -30.11 -51.80 14.80
C GLY A 6 -29.79 -50.93 13.59
N ILE A 7 -30.59 -51.02 12.52
CA ILE A 7 -30.35 -50.25 11.29
C ILE A 7 -30.64 -48.76 11.48
N ALA A 8 -31.63 -48.41 12.29
CA ALA A 8 -31.94 -47.02 12.63
C ALA A 8 -30.79 -46.36 13.42
N LEU A 9 -30.18 -47.10 14.35
CA LEU A 9 -29.05 -46.64 15.18
C LEU A 9 -27.78 -46.44 14.34
N PHE A 10 -27.55 -47.34 13.38
CA PHE A 10 -26.46 -47.21 12.43
C PHE A 10 -26.65 -45.98 11.52
N PHE A 11 -27.87 -45.76 11.03
CA PHE A 11 -28.19 -44.61 10.20
C PHE A 11 -28.06 -43.28 10.97
N SER A 12 -28.51 -43.23 12.23
CA SER A 12 -28.33 -42.03 13.07
C SER A 12 -26.87 -41.72 13.33
N LEU A 13 -26.03 -42.74 13.50
CA LEU A 13 -24.59 -42.57 13.71
C LEU A 13 -23.92 -41.97 12.46
N ILE A 14 -24.26 -42.47 11.27
CA ILE A 14 -23.73 -41.92 10.00
C ILE A 14 -24.12 -40.45 9.85
N VAL A 15 -25.40 -40.11 10.05
CA VAL A 15 -25.87 -38.73 9.92
C VAL A 15 -25.18 -37.81 10.94
N LEU A 16 -24.99 -38.28 12.18
CA LEU A 16 -24.28 -37.53 13.21
C LEU A 16 -22.84 -37.23 12.80
N VAL A 17 -22.11 -38.22 12.26
CA VAL A 17 -20.73 -38.04 11.78
C VAL A 17 -20.66 -37.06 10.60
N ILE A 18 -21.61 -37.13 9.66
CA ILE A 18 -21.65 -36.19 8.53
C ILE A 18 -21.87 -34.76 9.04
N MET A 19 -22.82 -34.56 9.97
CA MET A 19 -23.12 -33.24 10.54
C MET A 19 -21.95 -32.65 11.31
N THR A 20 -21.19 -33.45 12.06
CA THR A 20 -20.01 -32.95 12.79
C THR A 20 -18.90 -32.54 11.84
N VAL A 21 -18.64 -33.30 10.78
CA VAL A 21 -17.61 -32.95 9.77
C VAL A 21 -17.95 -31.63 9.08
N ILE A 22 -19.22 -31.43 8.68
CA ILE A 22 -19.68 -30.17 8.08
C ILE A 22 -19.51 -29.01 9.08
N GLY A 23 -19.88 -29.22 10.35
CA GLY A 23 -19.72 -28.21 11.39
C GLY A 23 -18.26 -27.78 11.60
N ILE A 24 -17.33 -28.73 11.66
CA ILE A 24 -15.90 -28.45 11.81
C ILE A 24 -15.37 -27.70 10.58
N ALA A 25 -15.72 -28.13 9.37
CA ALA A 25 -15.26 -27.50 8.14
C ALA A 25 -15.69 -26.02 8.05
N LEU A 26 -16.95 -25.72 8.42
CA LEU A 26 -17.45 -24.35 8.45
C LEU A 26 -16.74 -23.50 9.52
N ALA A 27 -16.54 -24.05 10.72
CA ALA A 27 -15.85 -23.36 11.81
C ALA A 27 -14.39 -23.01 11.45
N VAL A 28 -13.67 -23.93 10.79
CA VAL A 28 -12.28 -23.70 10.36
C VAL A 28 -12.19 -22.59 9.32
N ASN A 29 -13.06 -22.62 8.30
CA ASN A 29 -13.07 -21.60 7.25
C ASN A 29 -13.46 -20.20 7.79
N SER A 30 -14.43 -20.14 8.70
CA SER A 30 -14.81 -18.89 9.38
C SER A 30 -13.64 -18.29 10.17
N ASN A 31 -12.91 -19.13 10.92
CA ASN A 31 -11.76 -18.66 11.69
C ASN A 31 -10.61 -18.17 10.80
N GLN A 32 -10.38 -18.82 9.65
CA GLN A 32 -9.41 -18.34 8.66
C GLN A 32 -9.83 -16.98 8.09
N SER A 33 -11.11 -16.83 7.73
CA SER A 33 -11.66 -15.59 7.19
C SER A 33 -11.53 -14.43 8.17
N MET A 34 -11.78 -14.65 9.46
CA MET A 34 -11.60 -13.63 10.50
C MET A 34 -10.14 -13.19 10.65
N ARG A 35 -9.20 -14.13 10.62
CA ARG A 35 -7.76 -13.78 10.69
C ARG A 35 -7.29 -13.01 9.46
N MET A 36 -7.79 -13.36 8.28
CA MET A 36 -7.52 -12.60 7.06
C MET A 36 -8.16 -11.20 7.09
N ALA A 37 -9.37 -11.06 7.65
CA ALA A 37 -10.00 -9.75 7.80
C ALA A 37 -9.22 -8.85 8.76
N GLY A 38 -8.69 -9.40 9.87
CA GLY A 38 -7.81 -8.67 10.79
C GLY A 38 -6.52 -8.20 10.11
N ALA A 39 -5.80 -9.11 9.44
CA ALA A 39 -4.59 -8.75 8.69
C ALA A 39 -4.86 -7.76 7.55
N GLY A 40 -6.02 -7.85 6.91
CA GLY A 40 -6.47 -6.89 5.90
C GLY A 40 -6.74 -5.50 6.49
N SER A 41 -7.31 -5.43 7.69
CA SER A 41 -7.54 -4.17 8.41
C SER A 41 -6.23 -3.49 8.77
N GLU A 42 -5.26 -4.22 9.34
CA GLU A 42 -3.94 -3.69 9.69
C GLU A 42 -3.20 -3.17 8.44
N ARG A 43 -3.30 -3.88 7.32
CA ARG A 43 -2.74 -3.42 6.04
C ARG A 43 -3.43 -2.15 5.52
N LEU A 44 -4.74 -2.05 5.65
CA LEU A 44 -5.50 -0.87 5.22
C LEU A 44 -5.14 0.36 6.05
N GLU A 45 -4.99 0.20 7.36
CA GLU A 45 -4.50 1.25 8.25
C GLU A 45 -3.09 1.70 7.86
N ALA A 46 -2.16 0.77 7.67
CA ALA A 46 -0.80 1.09 7.22
C ALA A 46 -0.78 1.79 5.86
N LYS A 47 -1.69 1.43 4.94
CA LYS A 47 -1.86 2.14 3.66
C LYS A 47 -2.35 3.57 3.86
N ALA A 48 -3.32 3.78 4.73
CA ALA A 48 -3.82 5.12 5.02
C ALA A 48 -2.73 6.01 5.63
N VAL A 49 -1.91 5.47 6.54
CA VAL A 49 -0.73 6.15 7.09
C VAL A 49 0.29 6.47 6.00
N ALA A 50 0.62 5.49 5.15
CA ALA A 50 1.58 5.67 4.07
C ALA A 50 1.13 6.74 3.06
N ASP A 51 -0.14 6.68 2.62
CA ASP A 51 -0.75 7.63 1.67
C ASP A 51 -0.88 9.03 2.29
N GLY A 52 -1.25 9.13 3.57
CA GLY A 52 -1.35 10.39 4.29
C GLY A 52 0.00 11.06 4.48
N GLY A 53 1.02 10.30 4.90
CA GLY A 53 2.40 10.79 5.01
C GLY A 53 2.98 11.22 3.67
N LEU A 54 2.74 10.45 2.61
CA LEU A 54 3.14 10.82 1.26
C LEU A 54 2.47 12.13 0.81
N THR A 55 1.16 12.26 1.01
CA THR A 55 0.41 13.47 0.63
C THR A 55 0.90 14.71 1.38
N GLN A 56 1.17 14.58 2.67
CA GLN A 56 1.70 15.66 3.50
C GLN A 56 3.08 16.11 3.01
N VAL A 57 3.98 15.16 2.74
CA VAL A 57 5.33 15.45 2.24
C VAL A 57 5.29 16.10 0.86
N ILE A 58 4.36 15.68 -0.01
CA ILE A 58 4.11 16.34 -1.30
C ILE A 58 3.69 17.79 -1.09
N PHE A 59 2.75 18.04 -0.18
CA PHE A 59 2.24 19.39 0.08
C PHE A 59 3.33 20.30 0.67
N ASP A 60 4.10 19.80 1.64
CA ASP A 60 5.13 20.58 2.35
C ASP A 60 6.34 20.92 1.46
N ASN A 61 6.61 20.10 0.45
CA ASN A 61 7.75 20.29 -0.46
C ASN A 61 7.37 20.82 -1.85
N ALA A 62 6.09 21.10 -2.09
CA ALA A 62 5.62 21.65 -3.36
C ALA A 62 6.31 22.98 -3.69
N GLY A 63 6.66 23.19 -4.97
CA GLY A 63 7.32 24.42 -5.42
C GLY A 63 8.83 24.37 -5.26
N ALA A 64 9.39 25.30 -4.47
CA ALA A 64 10.83 25.56 -4.43
C ALA A 64 11.66 24.39 -3.89
N SER A 65 11.13 23.62 -2.93
CA SER A 65 11.85 22.47 -2.35
C SER A 65 12.07 21.39 -3.41
N PHE A 66 11.01 20.94 -4.09
CA PHE A 66 11.17 19.99 -5.20
C PHE A 66 11.95 20.55 -6.39
N ALA A 67 11.89 21.86 -6.65
CA ALA A 67 12.65 22.50 -7.72
C ALA A 67 14.16 22.58 -7.45
N SER A 68 14.59 22.57 -6.18
CA SER A 68 15.99 22.71 -5.78
C SER A 68 16.61 21.44 -5.19
N LEU A 69 15.80 20.40 -5.00
CA LEU A 69 16.26 19.12 -4.47
C LEU A 69 17.37 18.55 -5.36
N ALA A 70 18.53 18.26 -4.76
CA ALA A 70 19.72 17.76 -5.45
C ALA A 70 20.23 16.42 -4.90
N VAL A 71 19.80 16.06 -3.69
CA VAL A 71 20.17 14.84 -2.97
C VAL A 71 18.92 14.25 -2.35
N GLU A 72 18.94 12.95 -2.10
CA GLU A 72 17.90 12.26 -1.35
C GLU A 72 17.71 12.88 0.04
N THR A 73 16.46 13.09 0.42
CA THR A 73 16.07 13.60 1.73
C THR A 73 15.01 12.72 2.36
N THR A 74 15.02 12.64 3.68
CA THR A 74 14.02 11.89 4.44
C THR A 74 13.13 12.86 5.19
N ALA A 75 11.81 12.66 5.10
CA ALA A 75 10.82 13.33 5.91
C ALA A 75 10.08 12.31 6.77
N THR A 76 9.56 12.76 7.91
CA THR A 76 8.77 11.92 8.81
C THR A 76 7.39 12.52 8.97
N ALA A 77 6.37 11.84 8.46
CA ALA A 77 4.98 12.27 8.57
C ALA A 77 4.11 11.10 9.04
N PHE A 78 3.16 11.39 9.92
CA PHE A 78 2.21 10.42 10.49
C PHE A 78 2.89 9.16 11.09
N GLY A 79 4.07 9.33 11.70
CA GLY A 79 4.80 8.22 12.33
C GLY A 79 5.46 7.24 11.34
N SER A 80 5.56 7.60 10.07
CA SER A 80 6.24 6.83 9.02
C SER A 80 7.31 7.66 8.33
N ASN A 81 8.31 6.99 7.75
CA ASN A 81 9.41 7.65 7.05
C ASN A 81 9.12 7.69 5.55
N GLN A 82 9.20 8.88 4.98
CA GLN A 82 9.12 9.14 3.56
C GLN A 82 10.53 9.46 3.04
N VAL A 83 10.96 8.73 2.03
CA VAL A 83 12.22 8.97 1.32
C VAL A 83 11.90 9.72 0.03
N ILE A 84 12.50 10.89 -0.15
CA ILE A 84 12.34 11.77 -1.28
C ILE A 84 13.61 11.67 -2.13
N THR A 85 13.53 10.95 -3.25
CA THR A 85 14.65 10.68 -4.14
C THR A 85 14.50 11.52 -5.41
N PRO A 86 15.43 12.45 -5.71
CA PRO A 86 15.40 13.19 -6.97
C PRO A 86 15.79 12.27 -8.14
N LEU A 87 15.10 12.43 -9.27
CA LEU A 87 15.31 11.68 -10.49
C LEU A 87 15.85 12.60 -11.60
N PRO A 88 16.71 12.13 -12.52
CA PRO A 88 17.29 10.78 -12.57
C PRO A 88 18.44 10.59 -11.57
N GLU A 89 18.57 9.38 -11.01
CA GLU A 89 19.58 9.03 -9.99
C GLU A 89 21.03 9.23 -10.45
N THR A 90 21.28 9.18 -11.77
CA THR A 90 22.60 9.38 -12.39
C THR A 90 23.06 10.84 -12.42
N GLY A 91 22.23 11.76 -11.92
CA GLY A 91 22.54 13.17 -11.81
C GLY A 91 21.27 14.00 -12.00
N VAL A 92 20.84 14.63 -10.90
CA VAL A 92 19.63 15.45 -10.85
C VAL A 92 19.72 16.54 -11.90
N ARG A 93 18.74 16.56 -12.80
CA ARG A 93 18.66 17.50 -13.91
C ARG A 93 17.22 17.75 -14.25
N ASP A 94 16.99 18.87 -14.88
CA ASP A 94 15.67 19.20 -15.41
C ASP A 94 15.46 18.44 -16.72
N VAL A 95 14.29 17.82 -16.84
CA VAL A 95 13.92 16.96 -17.97
C VAL A 95 12.62 17.46 -18.59
N GLY A 96 12.28 17.00 -19.79
CA GLY A 96 10.98 17.29 -20.38
C GLY A 96 9.84 16.83 -19.46
N CYS A 97 8.88 17.73 -19.21
CA CYS A 97 7.65 17.45 -18.48
C CYS A 97 6.79 16.44 -19.25
N GLN A 98 6.24 15.43 -18.58
CA GLN A 98 5.36 14.45 -19.26
C GLN A 98 3.97 15.03 -19.52
N ARG A 99 3.49 16.00 -18.72
CA ARG A 99 2.09 16.48 -18.75
C ARG A 99 1.85 17.86 -19.37
N THR A 100 2.74 18.43 -20.20
CA THR A 100 2.43 19.73 -20.85
C THR A 100 2.95 19.81 -22.29
N SER A 101 2.01 19.99 -23.23
CA SER A 101 2.25 20.46 -24.59
C SER A 101 1.53 21.79 -24.92
N ASN A 102 0.72 22.34 -24.01
CA ASN A 102 -0.07 23.54 -24.29
C ASN A 102 0.61 24.81 -23.74
N ALA A 103 1.27 25.53 -24.66
CA ALA A 103 1.48 26.97 -24.68
C ALA A 103 2.35 27.62 -23.58
N THR A 104 3.45 27.00 -23.17
CA THR A 104 4.60 27.78 -22.71
C THR A 104 5.45 28.16 -23.92
N GLY A 105 5.90 29.41 -24.02
CA GLY A 105 6.83 29.85 -25.08
C GLY A 105 7.97 28.83 -25.26
N ALA A 106 8.39 28.61 -26.50
CA ALA A 106 9.26 27.49 -26.89
C ALA A 106 10.35 27.17 -25.85
N ASN A 107 10.30 25.96 -25.27
CA ASN A 107 11.32 25.39 -24.37
C ASN A 107 11.64 26.12 -23.05
N LEU A 108 10.82 27.08 -22.61
CA LEU A 108 11.09 27.80 -21.35
C LEU A 108 10.79 27.02 -20.07
N VAL A 109 10.05 25.91 -20.14
CA VAL A 109 9.65 25.13 -18.95
C VAL A 109 10.18 23.70 -19.05
N SER A 110 10.94 23.31 -18.03
CA SER A 110 11.37 21.94 -17.80
C SER A 110 10.76 21.42 -16.49
N CYS A 111 10.88 20.13 -16.22
CA CYS A 111 10.40 19.54 -14.99
C CYS A 111 11.55 18.88 -14.22
N ARG A 112 11.55 19.10 -12.92
CA ARG A 112 12.32 18.28 -11.99
C ARG A 112 11.44 17.14 -11.51
N ARG A 113 11.94 15.91 -11.63
CA ARG A 113 11.23 14.72 -11.19
C ARG A 113 11.73 14.29 -9.83
N VAL A 114 10.80 13.92 -8.96
CA VAL A 114 11.10 13.44 -7.62
C VAL A 114 10.22 12.22 -7.37
N GLN A 115 10.81 11.16 -6.83
CA GLN A 115 10.07 10.01 -6.34
C GLN A 115 10.00 10.08 -4.83
N ILE A 116 8.81 9.95 -4.29
CA ILE A 116 8.56 9.91 -2.85
C ILE A 116 8.10 8.51 -2.52
N THR A 117 8.79 7.87 -1.58
CA THR A 117 8.52 6.51 -1.15
C THR A 117 8.18 6.52 0.33
N SER A 118 7.00 6.06 0.69
CA SER A 118 6.51 5.96 2.08
C SER A 118 6.45 4.48 2.46
N THR A 119 7.20 4.07 3.48
CA THR A 119 7.25 2.68 3.94
C THR A 119 6.70 2.57 5.36
N VAL A 120 5.74 1.66 5.54
CA VAL A 120 5.05 1.40 6.81
C VAL A 120 5.04 -0.10 7.07
N ALA A 121 5.49 -0.51 8.26
CA ALA A 121 5.36 -1.89 8.72
C ALA A 121 3.96 -2.13 9.31
N PHE A 122 3.46 -3.35 9.16
CA PHE A 122 2.14 -3.76 9.65
C PHE A 122 2.14 -5.25 9.99
N GLY A 123 1.12 -5.67 10.75
CA GLY A 123 1.05 -7.05 11.22
C GLY A 123 1.70 -7.24 12.58
N ARG A 124 1.59 -8.47 13.09
CA ARG A 124 2.24 -8.87 14.32
C ARG A 124 3.76 -8.82 14.15
N ASP A 125 4.45 -8.15 15.07
CA ASP A 125 5.91 -8.01 15.11
C ASP A 125 6.51 -7.44 13.80
N ASP A 126 5.79 -6.54 13.12
CA ASP A 126 6.24 -5.87 11.88
C ASP A 126 6.59 -6.85 10.73
N LEU A 127 5.97 -8.04 10.71
CA LEU A 127 6.20 -9.07 9.70
C LEU A 127 5.79 -8.66 8.27
N GLY A 128 4.86 -7.71 8.14
CA GLY A 128 4.43 -7.14 6.88
C GLY A 128 5.04 -5.76 6.65
N SER A 129 5.39 -5.45 5.41
CA SER A 129 5.80 -4.10 5.00
C SER A 129 5.00 -3.65 3.79
N LEU A 130 4.49 -2.43 3.84
CA LEU A 130 3.83 -1.77 2.73
C LEU A 130 4.67 -0.56 2.31
N THR A 131 5.03 -0.52 1.03
CA THR A 131 5.70 0.63 0.43
C THR A 131 4.80 1.24 -0.64
N VAL A 132 4.52 2.53 -0.51
CA VAL A 132 3.79 3.32 -1.50
C VAL A 132 4.76 4.31 -2.11
N ALA A 133 4.86 4.33 -3.43
CA ALA A 133 5.71 5.27 -4.16
C ALA A 133 4.86 6.18 -5.06
N SER A 134 5.22 7.46 -5.12
CA SER A 134 4.61 8.45 -6.01
C SER A 134 5.68 9.27 -6.72
N GLY A 135 5.47 9.51 -8.02
CA GLY A 135 6.31 10.40 -8.81
C GLY A 135 5.68 11.79 -8.90
N VAL A 136 6.44 12.81 -8.52
CA VAL A 136 6.08 14.22 -8.61
C VAL A 136 6.92 14.88 -9.70
N GLU A 137 6.28 15.62 -10.60
CA GLU A 137 6.95 16.50 -11.56
C GLU A 137 6.73 17.96 -11.14
N GLN A 138 7.80 18.64 -10.76
CA GLN A 138 7.77 20.07 -10.43
C GLN A 138 8.24 20.88 -11.64
N GLN A 139 7.40 21.78 -12.13
CA GLN A 139 7.76 22.70 -13.21
C GLN A 139 8.82 23.71 -12.72
N VAL A 140 9.83 23.91 -13.56
CA VAL A 140 10.95 24.84 -13.36
C VAL A 140 11.22 25.58 -14.67
N LEU A 141 11.75 26.80 -14.59
CA LEU A 141 12.17 27.54 -15.78
C LEU A 141 13.52 27.03 -16.27
N THR A 142 13.63 26.71 -17.56
CA THR A 142 14.87 26.26 -18.18
C THR A 142 15.87 27.42 -18.23
N GLY A 143 17.01 27.32 -17.54
CA GLY A 143 18.14 28.27 -17.69
C GLY A 143 18.60 29.05 -16.46
N ASN A 144 18.60 28.46 -15.26
CA ASN A 144 19.45 28.90 -14.15
C ASN A 144 20.76 28.11 -14.11
#